data_AF-A0A2K1QZU1-F1
#
_entry.id   AF-A0A2K1QZU1-F1
#
_cell.length_a   1.000
_cell.length_b   1.000
_cell.length_c   1.000
_cell.angle_alpha   90.00
_cell.angle_beta   90.00
_cell.angle_gamma   90.00
#
_symmetry.space_group_name_H-M   'P 1'
#
loop_
_entity.id
_entity.type
_entity.pdbx_description
1 polymer ?
#
loop_
_entity_poly.entity_id
_entity_poly.type
_entity_poly.pdbx_seq_one_letter_code
_entity_poly.pdbx_strand_id
1 'polypeptide(L)'
;MAPNTAISISHEAAHQTSFAVSSITAESAASVSELLTKNHREHHIYFNDKGFHNHIVHHLLTLLALGATPDEIRRAYDGNAHYQRDVYPIHERVLQDLSDQEIFRSCLYKEEHYTDYLAFFTTELDKKGIPAVVNEYLFSRTPLADNMLARLFGGVVHPLLHLGFALETMSSPLVAESLAMTAVHSDFLLPTFLAAESAPAPTPPKTLHQLLQDVHSERLFATTARTRPSLNLVDGITTHLPDLTTNLLSQYRLPSPTLPDLPSAIAEQHSTLANLCFTSQHPSLSKRPKLDFFLIHALNASFFSPVFDHLPWLRPEDKIRLWEWKGRHDALLYAGVYAPTPVPGLIQGYQPLARHATWSGVFASARKWGDDGHCAKVVRALAAGEKMCGGFEGEEWCTVKAGDWLRYAGVVVESMGGEEGDWVRFAGDDGAWEGVLGREEWEGCGREVRRIGNAEAARKRLEGMRTER
;
A
#
# COMPACT_ATOMS: atom_id res chain seq x y z
N MET A 1 3.81 19.62 -22.53
CA MET A 1 4.80 19.36 -21.45
C MET A 1 4.08 19.62 -20.14
N ALA A 2 4.24 18.75 -19.14
CA ALA A 2 3.94 19.14 -17.76
C ALA A 2 4.67 20.46 -17.48
N PRO A 3 4.06 21.43 -16.76
CA PRO A 3 4.75 22.67 -16.41
C PRO A 3 6.10 22.37 -15.75
N ASN A 4 6.97 23.37 -15.72
CA ASN A 4 8.36 23.28 -15.25
C ASN A 4 8.50 22.98 -13.73
N THR A 5 7.52 22.30 -13.17
CA THR A 5 7.29 21.97 -11.78
C THR A 5 8.44 21.11 -11.26
N ALA A 6 9.03 21.56 -10.17
CA ALA A 6 10.06 20.84 -9.44
C ALA A 6 9.45 20.30 -8.15
N ILE A 7 9.80 19.07 -7.81
CA ILE A 7 9.50 18.48 -6.51
C ILE A 7 10.63 18.86 -5.56
N SER A 8 10.29 19.52 -4.46
CA SER A 8 11.24 19.97 -3.45
C SER A 8 10.89 19.37 -2.10
N ILE A 9 11.74 18.46 -1.62
CA ILE A 9 11.67 17.88 -0.28
C ILE A 9 12.78 18.50 0.54
N SER A 10 12.42 19.40 1.47
CA SER A 10 13.40 20.02 2.35
C SER A 10 13.90 19.02 3.40
N HIS A 11 15.09 19.29 3.94
CA HIS A 11 15.66 18.49 5.03
C HIS A 11 14.75 18.49 6.26
N GLU A 12 14.20 19.66 6.61
CA GLU A 12 13.29 19.86 7.73
C GLU A 12 11.97 19.13 7.52
N ALA A 13 11.40 19.21 6.32
CA ALA A 13 10.17 18.51 5.97
C ALA A 13 10.34 16.98 6.05
N ALA A 14 11.49 16.46 5.63
CA ALA A 14 11.78 15.03 5.70
C ALA A 14 11.76 14.49 7.15
N HIS A 15 12.22 15.29 8.13
CA HIS A 15 12.16 14.94 9.56
C HIS A 15 10.75 14.99 10.16
N GLN A 16 9.81 15.67 9.50
CA GLN A 16 8.43 15.82 9.97
C GLN A 16 7.49 14.74 9.41
N THR A 17 8.00 13.82 8.60
CA THR A 17 7.23 12.68 8.09
C THR A 17 6.78 11.76 9.23
N SER A 18 5.75 10.93 9.02
CA SER A 18 5.13 10.10 10.09
C SER A 18 6.12 9.15 10.75
N PHE A 19 7.15 8.73 9.99
CA PHE A 19 8.33 8.10 10.53
C PHE A 19 9.55 8.54 9.73
N ALA A 20 10.58 9.02 10.44
CA ALA A 20 11.90 9.34 9.92
C ALA A 20 12.97 9.09 10.99
N VAL A 21 14.16 8.70 10.56
CA VAL A 21 15.36 8.66 11.41
C VAL A 21 15.97 10.06 11.55
N SER A 22 16.65 10.33 12.66
CA SER A 22 17.31 11.63 12.89
C SER A 22 18.53 11.90 12.00
N SER A 23 19.03 10.89 11.29
CA SER A 23 20.26 10.96 10.49
C SER A 23 20.06 11.39 9.03
N ILE A 24 18.87 11.85 8.64
CA ILE A 24 18.63 12.38 7.29
C ILE A 24 19.55 13.58 7.05
N THR A 25 20.15 13.67 5.86
CA THR A 25 21.03 14.78 5.47
C THR A 25 20.38 15.66 4.42
N ALA A 26 20.80 16.92 4.34
CA ALA A 26 20.34 17.85 3.31
C ALA A 26 20.71 17.38 1.89
N GLU A 27 21.87 16.73 1.75
CA GLU A 27 22.34 16.14 0.49
C GLU A 27 21.43 15.00 -0.01
N SER A 28 20.96 14.15 0.91
CA SER A 28 20.00 13.09 0.59
C SER A 28 18.65 13.67 0.19
N ALA A 29 18.15 14.68 0.92
CA ALA A 29 16.89 15.34 0.59
C ALA A 29 16.95 16.05 -0.78
N ALA A 30 18.08 16.70 -1.10
CA ALA A 30 18.33 17.29 -2.42
C ALA A 30 18.37 16.23 -3.53
N SER A 31 19.04 15.09 -3.29
CA SER A 31 19.11 13.99 -4.26
C SER A 31 17.72 13.40 -4.55
N VAL A 32 16.87 13.25 -3.53
CA VAL A 32 15.47 12.82 -3.72
C VAL A 32 14.69 13.86 -4.51
N SER A 33 14.82 15.14 -4.18
CA SER A 33 14.13 16.24 -4.88
C SER A 33 14.46 16.25 -6.38
N GLU A 34 15.74 16.11 -6.72
CA GLU A 34 16.22 16.02 -8.11
C GLU A 34 15.62 14.82 -8.83
N LEU A 35 15.73 13.62 -8.25
CA LEU A 35 15.32 12.38 -8.91
C LEU A 35 13.79 12.23 -9.00
N LEU A 36 13.05 12.73 -8.01
CA LEU A 36 11.59 12.80 -8.10
C LEU A 36 11.14 13.82 -9.15
N THR A 37 11.81 14.97 -9.25
CA THR A 37 11.55 15.93 -10.33
C THR A 37 11.79 15.30 -11.70
N LYS A 38 12.85 14.50 -11.83
CA LYS A 38 13.13 13.74 -13.06
C LYS A 38 12.03 12.71 -13.34
N ASN A 39 11.65 11.92 -12.34
CA ASN A 39 10.56 10.95 -12.44
C ASN A 39 9.24 11.60 -12.91
N HIS A 40 8.83 12.71 -12.28
CA HIS A 40 7.62 13.46 -12.61
C HIS A 40 7.56 13.90 -14.08
N ARG A 41 8.72 14.21 -14.66
CA ARG A 41 8.83 14.73 -16.03
C ARG A 41 8.91 13.64 -17.08
N GLU A 42 9.60 12.55 -16.76
CA GLU A 42 10.00 11.55 -17.74
C GLU A 42 9.12 10.30 -17.74
N HIS A 43 8.49 9.95 -16.62
CA HIS A 43 7.88 8.64 -16.45
C HIS A 43 6.38 8.70 -16.22
N HIS A 44 5.68 7.77 -16.84
CA HIS A 44 4.27 7.52 -16.56
C HIS A 44 4.08 6.97 -15.14
N ILE A 45 2.84 7.04 -14.64
CA ILE A 45 2.46 6.45 -13.36
C ILE A 45 2.43 4.91 -13.38
N TYR A 46 2.51 4.32 -14.57
CA TYR A 46 2.58 2.88 -14.81
C TYR A 46 3.89 2.55 -15.52
N PHE A 47 4.51 1.42 -15.20
CA PHE A 47 5.73 0.97 -15.86
C PHE A 47 5.49 -0.08 -16.95
N ASN A 48 4.26 -0.58 -17.11
CA ASN A 48 3.89 -1.49 -18.20
C ASN A 48 2.42 -1.31 -18.62
N ASP A 49 2.02 -1.94 -19.72
CA ASP A 49 0.65 -1.90 -20.24
C ASP A 49 -0.33 -2.82 -19.48
N LYS A 50 0.15 -3.46 -18.39
CA LYS A 50 -0.68 -4.25 -17.47
C LYS A 50 -1.18 -3.41 -16.28
N GLY A 51 -0.86 -2.11 -16.26
CA GLY A 51 -1.27 -1.19 -15.19
C GLY A 51 -0.45 -1.34 -13.90
N PHE A 52 0.78 -1.86 -13.97
CA PHE A 52 1.65 -1.92 -12.78
C PHE A 52 2.31 -0.56 -12.52
N HIS A 53 2.35 -0.15 -11.25
CA HIS A 53 2.63 1.22 -10.85
C HIS A 53 4.11 1.56 -10.79
N ASN A 54 4.45 2.78 -11.18
CA ASN A 54 5.76 3.36 -10.93
C ASN A 54 5.95 3.61 -9.42
N HIS A 55 6.88 2.87 -8.81
CA HIS A 55 7.16 2.92 -7.37
C HIS A 55 8.24 3.93 -6.98
N ILE A 56 8.83 4.70 -7.90
CA ILE A 56 9.99 5.56 -7.61
C ILE A 56 9.68 6.56 -6.48
N VAL A 57 8.53 7.24 -6.52
CA VAL A 57 8.10 8.15 -5.44
C VAL A 57 8.07 7.45 -4.10
N HIS A 58 7.43 6.28 -4.05
CA HIS A 58 7.26 5.50 -2.83
C HIS A 58 8.60 5.04 -2.28
N HIS A 59 9.47 4.56 -3.17
CA HIS A 59 10.77 4.00 -2.82
C HIS A 59 11.71 5.10 -2.29
N LEU A 60 11.91 6.18 -3.04
CA LEU A 60 12.88 7.22 -2.68
C LEU A 60 12.51 7.97 -1.40
N LEU A 61 11.22 8.31 -1.20
CA LEU A 61 10.77 8.96 0.03
C LEU A 61 10.92 8.04 1.25
N THR A 62 10.65 6.75 1.08
CA THR A 62 10.85 5.76 2.15
C THR A 62 12.34 5.62 2.48
N LEU A 63 13.21 5.52 1.48
CA LEU A 63 14.66 5.44 1.69
C LEU A 63 15.21 6.67 2.39
N LEU A 64 14.74 7.87 2.01
CA LEU A 64 15.08 9.10 2.70
C LEU A 64 14.72 9.03 4.18
N ALA A 65 13.48 8.65 4.48
CA ALA A 65 12.99 8.49 5.85
C ALA A 65 13.77 7.45 6.67
N LEU A 66 14.33 6.43 6.02
CA LEU A 66 15.19 5.42 6.65
C LEU A 66 16.68 5.83 6.71
N GLY A 67 17.03 7.05 6.30
CA GLY A 67 18.37 7.62 6.39
C GLY A 67 19.31 7.18 5.26
N ALA A 68 18.79 6.98 4.06
CA ALA A 68 19.60 6.63 2.90
C ALA A 68 20.59 7.72 2.51
N THR A 69 21.78 7.30 2.08
CA THR A 69 22.77 8.23 1.50
C THR A 69 22.37 8.62 0.08
N PRO A 70 22.92 9.72 -0.47
CA PRO A 70 22.70 10.10 -1.87
C PRO A 70 22.98 8.96 -2.87
N ASP A 71 24.01 8.15 -2.61
CA ASP A 71 24.35 7.00 -3.47
C ASP A 71 23.35 5.85 -3.35
N GLU A 72 22.81 5.59 -2.16
CA GLU A 72 21.73 4.60 -1.98
C GLU A 72 20.47 5.04 -2.73
N ILE A 73 20.11 6.32 -2.63
CA ILE A 73 18.97 6.92 -3.32
C ILE A 73 19.14 6.84 -4.86
N ARG A 74 20.31 7.22 -5.39
CA ARG A 74 20.60 7.12 -6.83
C ARG A 74 20.52 5.68 -7.34
N ARG A 75 21.12 4.72 -6.63
CA ARG A 75 21.05 3.30 -7.02
C ARG A 75 19.61 2.79 -7.06
N ALA A 76 18.78 3.20 -6.10
CA ALA A 76 17.36 2.82 -6.07
C ALA A 76 16.59 3.42 -7.26
N TYR A 77 16.86 4.69 -7.60
CA TYR A 77 16.28 5.32 -8.78
C TYR A 77 16.71 4.60 -10.06
N ASP A 78 18.00 4.39 -10.29
CA ASP A 78 18.53 3.73 -11.50
C ASP A 78 17.96 2.31 -11.65
N GLY A 79 17.85 1.58 -10.53
CA GLY A 79 17.25 0.25 -10.49
C GLY A 79 15.78 0.23 -10.89
N ASN A 80 15.03 1.32 -10.67
CA ASN A 80 13.60 1.42 -10.99
C ASN A 80 13.32 2.14 -12.32
N ALA A 81 14.14 3.12 -12.72
CA ALA A 81 13.89 3.99 -13.86
C ALA A 81 13.97 3.27 -15.21
N HIS A 82 14.85 2.27 -15.35
CA HIS A 82 15.16 1.64 -16.64
C HIS A 82 14.01 0.86 -17.29
N TYR A 83 12.95 0.53 -16.54
CA TYR A 83 11.78 -0.19 -17.05
C TYR A 83 10.48 0.63 -17.01
N GLN A 84 10.56 1.92 -16.66
CA GLN A 84 9.39 2.80 -16.66
C GLN A 84 8.91 3.07 -18.08
N ARG A 85 7.61 3.34 -18.23
CA ARG A 85 7.05 3.81 -19.50
C ARG A 85 7.22 5.32 -19.63
N ASP A 86 7.36 5.77 -20.86
CA ASP A 86 7.23 7.17 -21.21
C ASP A 86 5.79 7.65 -20.98
N VAL A 87 5.63 8.94 -20.67
CA VAL A 87 4.31 9.58 -20.54
C VAL A 87 3.60 9.69 -21.89
N TYR A 88 2.26 9.59 -21.88
CA TYR A 88 1.46 9.95 -23.05
C TYR A 88 1.57 11.46 -23.35
N PRO A 89 1.50 11.87 -24.63
CA PRO A 89 1.39 13.28 -24.98
C PRO A 89 0.09 13.87 -24.43
N ILE A 90 0.11 15.16 -24.11
CA ILE A 90 -1.10 15.88 -23.66
C ILE A 90 -2.06 16.02 -24.83
N HIS A 91 -3.33 15.69 -24.60
CA HIS A 91 -4.44 15.97 -25.51
C HIS A 91 -4.98 17.37 -25.23
N GLU A 92 -4.44 18.39 -25.91
CA GLU A 92 -4.73 19.81 -25.63
C GLU A 92 -6.23 20.13 -25.53
N ARG A 93 -7.04 19.54 -26.41
CA ARG A 93 -8.49 19.74 -26.43
C ARG A 93 -9.18 19.12 -25.20
N VAL A 94 -8.79 17.92 -24.80
CA VAL A 94 -9.33 17.27 -23.60
C VAL A 94 -8.98 18.10 -22.37
N LEU A 95 -7.73 18.54 -22.25
CA LEU A 95 -7.27 19.35 -21.13
C LEU A 95 -8.07 20.66 -20.96
N GLN A 96 -8.37 21.37 -22.06
CA GLN A 96 -9.18 22.60 -22.02
C GLN A 96 -10.60 22.35 -21.50
N ASP A 97 -11.10 21.14 -21.72
CA ASP A 97 -12.48 20.76 -21.44
C ASP A 97 -12.63 19.98 -20.11
N LEU A 98 -11.55 19.57 -19.44
CA LEU A 98 -11.59 18.80 -18.17
C LEU A 98 -12.24 19.55 -17.00
N SER A 99 -12.44 20.87 -17.10
CA SER A 99 -13.26 21.62 -16.13
C SER A 99 -14.76 21.30 -16.24
N ASP A 100 -15.21 20.74 -17.36
CA ASP A 100 -16.56 20.19 -17.52
C ASP A 100 -16.62 18.79 -16.87
N GLN A 101 -17.57 18.59 -15.96
CA GLN A 101 -17.67 17.34 -15.19
C GLN A 101 -18.06 16.13 -16.04
N GLU A 102 -18.84 16.29 -17.10
CA GLU A 102 -19.21 15.17 -17.98
C GLU A 102 -18.01 14.73 -18.81
N ILE A 103 -17.22 15.68 -19.29
CA ILE A 103 -15.98 15.39 -20.02
C ILE A 103 -14.96 14.74 -19.08
N PHE A 104 -14.76 15.31 -17.89
CA PHE A 104 -13.93 14.72 -16.83
C PHE A 104 -14.34 13.27 -16.58
N ARG A 105 -15.63 12.98 -16.41
CA ARG A 105 -16.14 11.62 -16.15
C ARG A 105 -15.94 10.69 -17.34
N SER A 106 -16.07 11.20 -18.57
CA SER A 106 -15.90 10.39 -19.79
C SER A 106 -14.44 9.91 -20.01
N CYS A 107 -13.47 10.60 -19.39
CA CYS A 107 -12.05 10.27 -19.43
C CYS A 107 -11.60 9.34 -18.29
N LEU A 108 -12.46 9.07 -17.31
CA LEU A 108 -12.10 8.24 -16.17
C LEU A 108 -11.77 6.80 -16.58
N TYR A 109 -10.87 6.16 -15.83
CA TYR A 109 -10.40 4.78 -16.04
C TYR A 109 -9.65 4.53 -17.36
N LYS A 110 -9.18 5.59 -18.01
CA LYS A 110 -8.42 5.52 -19.26
C LYS A 110 -7.02 6.03 -19.05
N GLU A 111 -6.03 5.12 -19.07
CA GLU A 111 -4.64 5.47 -18.76
C GLU A 111 -4.05 6.49 -19.74
N GLU A 112 -4.55 6.55 -20.97
CA GLU A 112 -4.15 7.55 -21.97
C GLU A 112 -4.43 9.00 -21.54
N HIS A 113 -5.34 9.20 -20.58
CA HIS A 113 -5.67 10.52 -20.03
C HIS A 113 -4.90 10.87 -18.75
N TYR A 114 -3.96 10.03 -18.30
CA TYR A 114 -3.16 10.33 -17.10
C TYR A 114 -2.46 11.70 -17.19
N THR A 115 -1.76 11.97 -18.31
CA THR A 115 -1.04 13.24 -18.49
C THR A 115 -1.98 14.43 -18.56
N ASP A 116 -3.20 14.25 -19.08
CA ASP A 116 -4.23 15.27 -19.14
C ASP A 116 -4.73 15.62 -17.72
N TYR A 117 -5.05 14.60 -16.92
CA TYR A 117 -5.42 14.80 -15.51
C TYR A 117 -4.27 15.40 -14.69
N LEU A 118 -3.02 15.01 -14.95
CA LEU A 118 -1.86 15.56 -14.25
C LEU A 118 -1.74 17.07 -14.49
N ALA A 119 -1.87 17.51 -15.75
CA ALA A 119 -1.84 18.92 -16.09
C ALA A 119 -3.05 19.68 -15.51
N PHE A 120 -4.23 19.07 -15.55
CA PHE A 120 -5.45 19.62 -14.95
C PHE A 120 -5.31 19.83 -13.44
N PHE A 121 -4.94 18.78 -12.68
CA PHE A 121 -4.81 18.87 -11.23
C PHE A 121 -3.67 19.79 -10.81
N THR A 122 -2.58 19.86 -11.58
CA THR A 122 -1.52 20.85 -11.35
C THR A 122 -2.10 22.27 -11.40
N THR A 123 -2.88 22.58 -12.44
CA THR A 123 -3.53 23.88 -12.61
C THR A 123 -4.52 24.19 -11.50
N GLU A 124 -5.33 23.20 -11.08
CA GLU A 124 -6.30 23.38 -10.00
C GLU A 124 -5.62 23.58 -8.65
N LEU A 125 -4.52 22.89 -8.38
CA LEU A 125 -3.72 23.05 -7.17
C LEU A 125 -3.03 24.42 -7.11
N ASP A 126 -2.51 24.92 -8.23
CA ASP A 126 -1.93 26.27 -8.30
C ASP A 126 -2.97 27.36 -7.97
N LYS A 127 -4.23 27.15 -8.36
CA LYS A 127 -5.32 28.12 -8.13
C LYS A 127 -5.92 28.03 -6.73
N LYS A 128 -6.16 26.82 -6.23
CA LYS A 128 -7.01 26.56 -5.05
C LYS A 128 -6.23 26.03 -3.85
N GLY A 129 -5.03 25.48 -4.06
CA GLY A 129 -4.22 24.81 -3.06
C GLY A 129 -4.68 23.39 -2.71
N ILE A 130 -3.81 22.63 -2.06
CA ILE A 130 -4.04 21.22 -1.68
C ILE A 130 -5.36 21.02 -0.93
N PRO A 131 -5.69 21.78 0.15
CA PRO A 131 -6.89 21.52 0.94
C PRO A 131 -8.18 21.58 0.12
N ALA A 132 -8.32 22.59 -0.74
CA ALA A 132 -9.53 22.81 -1.52
C ALA A 132 -9.70 21.74 -2.60
N VAL A 133 -8.63 21.43 -3.36
CA VAL A 133 -8.68 20.42 -4.43
C VAL A 133 -8.94 19.03 -3.86
N VAL A 134 -8.23 18.64 -2.79
CA VAL A 134 -8.44 17.33 -2.16
C VAL A 134 -9.86 17.19 -1.63
N ASN A 135 -10.41 18.22 -0.96
CA ASN A 135 -11.80 18.19 -0.51
C ASN A 135 -12.79 18.12 -1.70
N GLU A 136 -12.59 18.93 -2.73
CA GLU A 136 -13.48 18.99 -3.89
C GLU A 136 -13.58 17.64 -4.60
N TYR A 137 -12.45 17.00 -4.89
CA TYR A 137 -12.39 15.79 -5.70
C TYR A 137 -12.48 14.48 -4.92
N LEU A 138 -12.29 14.46 -3.60
CA LEU A 138 -12.36 13.22 -2.80
C LEU A 138 -13.40 13.24 -1.68
N PHE A 139 -13.76 14.41 -1.14
CA PHE A 139 -14.52 14.48 0.13
C PHE A 139 -15.78 15.37 0.07
N SER A 140 -16.09 15.97 -1.09
CA SER A 140 -17.26 16.85 -1.28
C SER A 140 -18.61 16.14 -1.27
N ARG A 141 -18.62 14.79 -1.23
CA ARG A 141 -19.82 13.93 -1.27
C ARG A 141 -20.68 14.10 -2.51
N THR A 142 -20.11 14.65 -3.58
CA THR A 142 -20.73 14.64 -4.91
C THR A 142 -20.57 13.27 -5.56
N PRO A 143 -21.38 12.89 -6.56
CA PRO A 143 -21.19 11.64 -7.30
C PRO A 143 -19.81 11.50 -7.95
N LEU A 144 -19.13 12.62 -8.27
CA LEU A 144 -17.74 12.58 -8.75
C LEU A 144 -16.76 12.31 -7.60
N ALA A 145 -16.91 12.99 -6.47
CA ALA A 145 -16.01 12.81 -5.34
C ALA A 145 -16.08 11.41 -4.74
N ASP A 146 -17.29 10.85 -4.61
CA ASP A 146 -17.46 9.46 -4.14
C ASP A 146 -16.82 8.46 -5.11
N ASN A 147 -16.92 8.73 -6.41
CA ASN A 147 -16.29 7.91 -7.45
C ASN A 147 -14.76 7.94 -7.35
N MET A 148 -14.17 9.13 -7.24
CA MET A 148 -12.72 9.30 -7.05
C MET A 148 -12.24 8.73 -5.73
N LEU A 149 -13.00 8.90 -4.63
CA LEU A 149 -12.66 8.32 -3.33
C LEU A 149 -12.60 6.79 -3.40
N ALA A 150 -13.54 6.14 -4.08
CA ALA A 150 -13.53 4.68 -4.26
C ALA A 150 -12.34 4.20 -5.10
N ARG A 151 -11.89 5.01 -6.08
CA ARG A 151 -10.71 4.71 -6.91
C ARG A 151 -9.40 4.72 -6.11
N LEU A 152 -9.36 5.32 -4.93
CA LEU A 152 -8.19 5.21 -4.03
C LEU A 152 -7.84 3.77 -3.67
N PHE A 153 -8.84 2.88 -3.72
CA PHE A 153 -8.72 1.47 -3.39
C PHE A 153 -8.49 0.58 -4.63
N GLY A 154 -8.32 1.18 -5.81
CA GLY A 154 -7.95 0.49 -7.04
C GLY A 154 -6.48 0.09 -7.09
N GLY A 155 -6.15 -0.87 -7.95
CA GLY A 155 -4.76 -1.24 -8.24
C GLY A 155 -3.98 -1.69 -7.00
N VAL A 156 -4.60 -2.42 -6.07
CA VAL A 156 -4.00 -2.80 -4.78
C VAL A 156 -3.56 -1.56 -3.98
N VAL A 157 -4.47 -0.61 -3.81
CA VAL A 157 -4.35 0.64 -3.00
C VAL A 157 -3.21 1.60 -3.38
N HIS A 158 -2.64 1.49 -4.57
CA HIS A 158 -1.56 2.38 -5.00
C HIS A 158 -1.95 3.86 -5.06
N PRO A 159 -3.18 4.26 -5.47
CA PRO A 159 -3.54 5.67 -5.42
C PRO A 159 -3.63 6.21 -3.99
N LEU A 160 -4.15 5.43 -3.03
CA LEU A 160 -4.10 5.80 -1.60
C LEU A 160 -2.67 5.90 -1.07
N LEU A 161 -1.79 4.94 -1.41
CA LEU A 161 -0.38 4.97 -1.04
C LEU A 161 0.32 6.22 -1.57
N HIS A 162 0.12 6.53 -2.85
CA HIS A 162 0.73 7.69 -3.50
C HIS A 162 0.22 9.00 -2.89
N LEU A 163 -1.09 9.11 -2.64
CA LEU A 163 -1.68 10.26 -1.94
C LEU A 163 -1.11 10.40 -0.53
N GLY A 164 -0.91 9.29 0.19
CA GLY A 164 -0.27 9.26 1.50
C GLY A 164 1.13 9.88 1.49
N PHE A 165 2.00 9.46 0.57
CA PHE A 165 3.32 10.05 0.38
C PHE A 165 3.27 11.55 -0.01
N ALA A 166 2.33 11.92 -0.88
CA ALA A 166 2.14 13.28 -1.33
C ALA A 166 1.72 14.22 -0.19
N LEU A 167 0.77 13.79 0.65
CA LEU A 167 0.28 14.57 1.79
C LEU A 167 1.26 14.57 2.96
N GLU A 168 2.01 13.48 3.17
CA GLU A 168 3.06 13.43 4.19
C GLU A 168 4.15 14.49 3.93
N THR A 169 4.44 14.74 2.66
CA THR A 169 5.43 15.74 2.22
C THR A 169 4.81 17.10 1.87
N MET A 170 3.48 17.22 1.90
CA MET A 170 2.71 18.37 1.41
C MET A 170 3.17 18.86 0.03
N SER A 171 3.58 17.92 -0.83
CA SER A 171 4.15 18.21 -2.15
C SER A 171 3.03 18.31 -3.19
N SER A 172 2.69 19.54 -3.61
CA SER A 172 1.63 19.78 -4.60
C SER A 172 1.80 18.98 -5.91
N PRO A 173 3.00 18.84 -6.49
CA PRO A 173 3.17 18.05 -7.72
C PRO A 173 2.86 16.56 -7.49
N LEU A 174 3.23 16.01 -6.33
CA LEU A 174 2.88 14.63 -5.97
C LEU A 174 1.39 14.47 -5.67
N VAL A 175 0.72 15.50 -5.14
CA VAL A 175 -0.75 15.49 -4.99
C VAL A 175 -1.40 15.45 -6.37
N ALA A 176 -0.91 16.22 -7.35
CA ALA A 176 -1.39 16.15 -8.73
C ALA A 176 -1.19 14.75 -9.33
N GLU A 177 -0.02 14.14 -9.15
CA GLU A 177 0.25 12.74 -9.57
C GLU A 177 -0.74 11.76 -8.93
N SER A 178 -1.01 11.90 -7.63
CA SER A 178 -1.92 11.02 -6.90
C SER A 178 -3.36 11.11 -7.40
N LEU A 179 -3.87 12.32 -7.66
CA LEU A 179 -5.23 12.53 -8.15
C LEU A 179 -5.37 12.08 -9.61
N ALA A 180 -4.35 12.33 -10.44
CA ALA A 180 -4.31 11.81 -11.81
C ALA A 180 -4.24 10.27 -11.83
N MET A 181 -3.42 9.65 -10.97
CA MET A 181 -3.40 8.20 -10.78
C MET A 181 -4.79 7.68 -10.39
N THR A 182 -5.43 8.35 -9.45
CA THR A 182 -6.78 8.00 -8.97
C THR A 182 -7.79 8.04 -10.12
N ALA A 183 -7.77 9.07 -10.96
CA ALA A 183 -8.69 9.23 -12.07
C ALA A 183 -8.58 8.10 -13.13
N VAL A 184 -7.39 7.54 -13.33
CA VAL A 184 -7.16 6.45 -14.29
C VAL A 184 -7.33 5.04 -13.71
N HIS A 185 -7.66 4.89 -12.43
CA HIS A 185 -8.00 3.60 -11.80
C HIS A 185 -9.49 3.30 -11.82
N SER A 186 -9.90 2.02 -11.79
CA SER A 186 -11.32 1.63 -11.73
C SER A 186 -11.98 1.96 -10.39
N ASP A 187 -13.30 2.18 -10.43
CA ASP A 187 -14.19 2.44 -9.29
C ASP A 187 -14.96 1.18 -8.84
N PHE A 188 -14.43 -0.01 -9.12
CA PHE A 188 -15.16 -1.28 -9.00
C PHE A 188 -15.70 -1.60 -7.59
N LEU A 189 -15.17 -0.95 -6.55
CA LEU A 189 -15.64 -1.09 -5.16
C LEU A 189 -16.72 -0.09 -4.76
N LEU A 190 -16.98 0.95 -5.57
CA LEU A 190 -17.94 2.02 -5.23
C LEU A 190 -19.33 1.47 -4.87
N PRO A 191 -19.95 0.56 -5.65
CA PRO A 191 -21.26 0.03 -5.29
C PRO A 191 -21.24 -0.71 -3.94
N THR A 192 -20.20 -1.51 -3.68
CA THR A 192 -20.03 -2.28 -2.45
C THR A 192 -19.81 -1.37 -1.24
N PHE A 193 -18.98 -0.32 -1.38
CA PHE A 193 -18.75 0.62 -0.28
C PHE A 193 -19.99 1.42 0.07
N LEU A 194 -20.73 1.92 -0.91
CA LEU A 194 -21.97 2.65 -0.66
C LEU A 194 -23.05 1.76 -0.05
N ALA A 195 -23.17 0.51 -0.51
CA ALA A 195 -24.09 -0.47 0.07
C ALA A 195 -23.73 -0.77 1.53
N ALA A 196 -22.46 -1.04 1.81
CA ALA A 196 -21.99 -1.32 3.17
C ALA A 196 -22.08 -0.09 4.09
N GLU A 197 -21.93 1.13 3.57
CA GLU A 197 -22.09 2.39 4.32
C GLU A 197 -23.56 2.67 4.66
N SER A 198 -24.47 2.40 3.73
CA SER A 198 -25.91 2.65 3.90
C SER A 198 -26.62 1.57 4.72
N ALA A 199 -25.99 0.40 4.92
CA ALA A 199 -26.54 -0.68 5.71
C ALA A 199 -26.68 -0.30 7.20
N PRO A 200 -27.67 -0.86 7.93
CA PRO A 200 -27.85 -0.61 9.36
C PRO A 200 -26.56 -0.88 10.14
N ALA A 201 -26.19 0.05 11.03
CA ALA A 201 -25.03 -0.14 11.87
C ALA A 201 -25.24 -1.34 12.82
N PRO A 202 -24.27 -2.27 12.93
CA PRO A 202 -24.32 -3.36 13.89
C PRO A 202 -24.28 -2.83 15.33
N THR A 203 -24.69 -3.67 16.29
CA THR A 203 -24.59 -3.33 17.73
C THR A 203 -24.08 -4.54 18.52
N PRO A 204 -22.84 -4.52 19.05
CA PRO A 204 -21.78 -3.53 18.77
C PRO A 204 -21.13 -3.75 17.39
N PRO A 205 -20.52 -2.70 16.78
CA PRO A 205 -19.62 -2.88 15.64
C PRO A 205 -18.41 -3.74 15.96
N LYS A 206 -17.91 -4.44 14.94
CA LYS A 206 -16.71 -5.29 15.01
C LYS A 206 -15.44 -4.46 14.77
N THR A 207 -14.33 -4.90 15.36
CA THR A 207 -12.98 -4.43 14.98
C THR A 207 -12.55 -5.02 13.64
N LEU A 208 -11.47 -4.50 13.03
CA LEU A 208 -10.93 -5.13 11.81
C LEU A 208 -10.47 -6.55 12.12
N HIS A 209 -9.85 -6.78 13.28
CA HIS A 209 -9.44 -8.12 13.71
C HIS A 209 -10.60 -9.13 13.69
N GLN A 210 -11.73 -8.78 14.29
CA GLN A 210 -12.92 -9.63 14.31
C GLN A 210 -13.52 -9.81 12.91
N LEU A 211 -13.51 -8.76 12.08
CA LEU A 211 -13.95 -8.83 10.70
C LEU A 211 -13.11 -9.83 9.87
N LEU A 212 -11.78 -9.85 10.05
CA LEU A 212 -10.91 -10.81 9.39
C LEU A 212 -11.16 -12.25 9.87
N GLN A 213 -11.50 -12.45 11.14
CA GLN A 213 -11.91 -13.77 11.66
C GLN A 213 -13.20 -14.27 10.98
N ASP A 214 -14.17 -13.38 10.77
CA ASP A 214 -15.39 -13.71 10.01
C ASP A 214 -15.08 -14.08 8.56
N VAL A 215 -14.23 -13.29 7.88
CA VAL A 215 -13.77 -13.59 6.50
C VAL A 215 -13.15 -14.98 6.42
N HIS A 216 -12.29 -15.33 7.38
CA HIS A 216 -11.65 -16.64 7.40
C HIS A 216 -12.63 -17.79 7.64
N SER A 217 -13.59 -17.57 8.54
CA SER A 217 -14.59 -18.57 8.95
C SER A 217 -15.60 -18.84 7.84
N GLU A 218 -15.96 -17.80 7.06
CA GLU A 218 -16.85 -17.91 5.92
C GLU A 218 -16.11 -18.42 4.67
N ARG A 219 -16.14 -19.74 4.49
CA ARG A 219 -15.41 -20.44 3.42
C ARG A 219 -15.85 -20.03 2.01
N LEU A 220 -17.04 -19.46 1.83
CA LEU A 220 -17.50 -18.97 0.52
C LEU A 220 -16.61 -17.86 -0.03
N PHE A 221 -16.02 -17.01 0.83
CA PHE A 221 -15.12 -15.94 0.38
C PHE A 221 -13.88 -16.51 -0.31
N ALA A 222 -13.12 -17.36 0.37
CA ALA A 222 -11.92 -17.98 -0.19
C ALA A 222 -12.23 -18.88 -1.40
N THR A 223 -13.34 -19.62 -1.36
CA THR A 223 -13.76 -20.49 -2.47
C THR A 223 -14.12 -19.67 -3.71
N THR A 224 -14.83 -18.56 -3.54
CA THR A 224 -15.21 -17.67 -4.64
C THR A 224 -13.99 -16.96 -5.21
N ALA A 225 -13.09 -16.46 -4.38
CA ALA A 225 -11.82 -15.87 -4.83
C ALA A 225 -11.02 -16.84 -5.71
N ARG A 226 -10.92 -18.12 -5.32
CA ARG A 226 -10.21 -19.16 -6.11
C ARG A 226 -10.89 -19.48 -7.45
N THR A 227 -12.22 -19.59 -7.45
CA THR A 227 -12.98 -20.04 -8.62
C THR A 227 -13.36 -18.91 -9.57
N ARG A 228 -13.29 -17.66 -9.11
CA ARG A 228 -13.59 -16.42 -9.85
C ARG A 228 -12.39 -15.46 -9.74
N PRO A 229 -11.20 -15.85 -10.23
CA PRO A 229 -10.02 -15.00 -10.13
C PRO A 229 -10.25 -13.72 -10.92
N SER A 230 -9.68 -12.62 -10.44
CA SER A 230 -9.74 -11.33 -11.11
C SER A 230 -8.45 -10.54 -10.91
N LEU A 231 -8.19 -9.62 -11.84
CA LEU A 231 -7.06 -8.70 -11.77
C LEU A 231 -7.14 -7.77 -10.55
N ASN A 232 -8.35 -7.44 -10.09
CA ASN A 232 -8.56 -6.62 -8.89
C ASN A 232 -8.59 -7.45 -7.59
N LEU A 233 -8.41 -8.77 -7.68
CA LEU A 233 -8.42 -9.77 -6.59
C LEU A 233 -9.75 -9.97 -5.86
N VAL A 234 -10.60 -8.93 -5.75
CA VAL A 234 -11.74 -8.93 -4.84
C VAL A 234 -13.10 -8.74 -5.53
N ASP A 235 -13.14 -8.23 -6.76
CA ASP A 235 -14.38 -8.08 -7.54
C ASP A 235 -15.02 -9.41 -7.94
N GLY A 236 -14.24 -10.48 -8.03
CA GLY A 236 -14.76 -11.85 -8.10
C GLY A 236 -15.69 -12.17 -6.91
N ILE A 237 -15.33 -11.71 -5.70
CA ILE A 237 -16.14 -11.86 -4.49
C ILE A 237 -17.34 -10.90 -4.54
N THR A 238 -17.10 -9.59 -4.73
CA THR A 238 -18.16 -8.58 -4.61
C THR A 238 -19.27 -8.77 -5.65
N THR A 239 -18.95 -9.31 -6.83
CA THR A 239 -19.93 -9.57 -7.90
C THR A 239 -20.76 -10.83 -7.65
N HIS A 240 -20.17 -11.88 -7.07
CA HIS A 240 -20.84 -13.18 -6.90
C HIS A 240 -21.44 -13.39 -5.51
N LEU A 241 -21.00 -12.62 -4.52
CA LEU A 241 -21.47 -12.65 -3.13
C LEU A 241 -21.88 -11.25 -2.64
N PRO A 242 -22.66 -10.45 -3.38
CA PRO A 242 -22.90 -9.04 -3.06
C PRO A 242 -23.57 -8.84 -1.69
N ASP A 243 -24.60 -9.63 -1.37
CA ASP A 243 -25.33 -9.52 -0.10
C ASP A 243 -24.48 -9.97 1.08
N LEU A 244 -23.81 -11.12 0.95
CA LEU A 244 -22.91 -11.65 1.99
C LEU A 244 -21.75 -10.69 2.25
N THR A 245 -21.19 -10.11 1.18
CA THR A 245 -20.13 -9.10 1.28
C THR A 245 -20.64 -7.84 1.98
N THR A 246 -21.80 -7.32 1.58
CA THR A 246 -22.37 -6.12 2.20
C THR A 246 -22.70 -6.34 3.68
N ASN A 247 -23.26 -7.50 4.03
CA ASN A 247 -23.57 -7.87 5.40
C ASN A 247 -22.32 -7.96 6.27
N LEU A 248 -21.24 -8.58 5.75
CA LEU A 248 -19.95 -8.65 6.43
C LEU A 248 -19.36 -7.24 6.61
N LEU A 249 -19.18 -6.48 5.53
CA LEU A 249 -18.48 -5.20 5.55
C LEU A 249 -19.24 -4.11 6.33
N SER A 250 -20.57 -4.22 6.44
CA SER A 250 -21.37 -3.34 7.29
C SER A 250 -21.08 -3.52 8.78
N GLN A 251 -20.47 -4.63 9.19
CA GLN A 251 -20.10 -4.88 10.59
C GLN A 251 -18.98 -3.96 11.10
N TYR A 252 -18.22 -3.31 10.20
CA TYR A 252 -17.17 -2.37 10.55
C TYR A 252 -17.69 -0.93 10.55
N ARG A 253 -17.69 -0.31 11.73
CA ARG A 253 -18.07 1.09 11.95
C ARG A 253 -17.13 1.78 12.93
N LEU A 254 -16.83 3.05 12.66
CA LEU A 254 -15.98 3.89 13.48
C LEU A 254 -16.67 5.23 13.81
N PRO A 255 -16.48 5.78 15.02
CA PRO A 255 -15.95 5.12 16.20
C PRO A 255 -16.90 4.02 16.71
N SER A 256 -16.43 3.19 17.65
CA SER A 256 -17.23 2.14 18.30
C SER A 256 -16.97 2.12 19.82
N PRO A 257 -17.77 1.41 20.64
CA PRO A 257 -17.48 1.26 22.06
C PRO A 257 -16.10 0.64 22.36
N THR A 258 -15.59 -0.21 21.46
CA THR A 258 -14.26 -0.83 21.56
C THR A 258 -13.14 0.08 21.04
N LEU A 259 -13.44 0.92 20.05
CA LEU A 259 -12.52 1.86 19.40
C LEU A 259 -13.12 3.26 19.51
N PRO A 260 -13.06 3.90 20.70
CA PRO A 260 -13.85 5.09 21.01
C PRO A 260 -13.41 6.34 20.24
N ASP A 261 -12.21 6.32 19.66
CA ASP A 261 -11.62 7.45 18.94
C ASP A 261 -10.83 6.99 17.71
N LEU A 262 -10.46 7.96 16.87
CA LEU A 262 -9.70 7.68 15.65
C LEU A 262 -8.28 7.15 15.93
N PRO A 263 -7.53 7.63 16.95
CA PRO A 263 -6.24 7.05 17.32
C PRO A 263 -6.31 5.55 17.65
N SER A 264 -7.28 5.11 18.44
CA SER A 264 -7.46 3.67 18.74
C SER A 264 -7.86 2.87 17.51
N ALA A 265 -8.73 3.41 16.64
CA ALA A 265 -9.09 2.76 15.38
C ALA A 265 -7.90 2.61 14.42
N ILE A 266 -7.06 3.64 14.32
CA ILE A 266 -5.83 3.64 13.53
C ILE A 266 -4.83 2.60 14.05
N ALA A 267 -4.59 2.60 15.36
CA ALA A 267 -3.71 1.63 16.01
C ALA A 267 -4.24 0.19 15.82
N GLU A 268 -5.55 -0.02 15.92
CA GLU A 268 -6.19 -1.32 15.70
C GLU A 268 -5.97 -1.82 14.27
N GLN A 269 -6.26 -0.99 13.26
CA GLN A 269 -6.04 -1.39 11.87
C GLN A 269 -4.56 -1.72 11.63
N HIS A 270 -3.64 -0.86 12.07
CA HIS A 270 -2.22 -1.02 11.80
C HIS A 270 -1.65 -2.27 12.50
N SER A 271 -1.99 -2.48 13.78
CA SER A 271 -1.60 -3.69 14.52
C SER A 271 -2.19 -4.94 13.88
N THR A 272 -3.47 -4.95 13.55
CA THR A 272 -4.15 -6.10 12.93
C THR A 272 -3.52 -6.48 11.60
N LEU A 273 -3.23 -5.49 10.73
CA LEU A 273 -2.63 -5.73 9.42
C LEU A 273 -1.16 -6.18 9.51
N ALA A 274 -0.40 -5.63 10.46
CA ALA A 274 0.92 -6.14 10.78
C ALA A 274 0.82 -7.60 11.20
N ASN A 275 0.01 -7.93 12.20
CA ASN A 275 -0.15 -9.32 12.63
C ASN A 275 -0.60 -10.25 11.48
N LEU A 276 -1.54 -9.81 10.64
CA LEU A 276 -2.00 -10.58 9.49
C LEU A 276 -0.87 -10.91 8.50
N CYS A 277 -0.03 -9.93 8.12
CA CYS A 277 1.07 -10.15 7.18
C CYS A 277 2.06 -11.21 7.66
N PHE A 278 2.34 -11.23 8.97
CA PHE A 278 3.36 -12.10 9.56
C PHE A 278 2.82 -13.47 9.98
N THR A 279 1.51 -13.58 10.20
CA THR A 279 0.86 -14.85 10.51
C THR A 279 0.34 -15.58 9.28
N SER A 280 0.23 -14.90 8.11
CA SER A 280 -0.13 -15.53 6.83
C SER A 280 1.03 -16.34 6.25
N GLN A 281 1.37 -17.46 6.90
CA GLN A 281 2.49 -18.34 6.56
C GLN A 281 2.01 -19.74 6.18
N HIS A 282 2.89 -20.53 5.55
CA HIS A 282 2.58 -21.94 5.30
C HIS A 282 2.30 -22.68 6.63
N PRO A 283 1.18 -23.41 6.76
CA PRO A 283 0.77 -24.04 8.02
C PRO A 283 1.79 -25.01 8.62
N SER A 284 2.60 -25.68 7.79
CA SER A 284 3.62 -26.63 8.29
C SER A 284 4.78 -25.97 9.03
N LEU A 285 4.98 -24.65 8.85
CA LEU A 285 6.19 -23.91 9.27
C LEU A 285 7.53 -24.49 8.77
N SER A 286 7.49 -25.52 7.92
CA SER A 286 8.67 -26.16 7.32
C SER A 286 9.26 -25.35 6.16
N LYS A 287 8.53 -24.36 5.66
CA LYS A 287 9.00 -23.39 4.66
C LYS A 287 9.65 -22.20 5.37
N ARG A 288 10.65 -21.60 4.72
CA ARG A 288 11.21 -20.35 5.23
C ARG A 288 10.15 -19.23 5.22
N PRO A 289 10.29 -18.21 6.08
CA PRO A 289 9.31 -17.13 6.14
C PRO A 289 9.19 -16.40 4.81
N LYS A 290 7.97 -16.07 4.41
CA LYS A 290 7.65 -15.21 3.27
C LYS A 290 6.40 -14.41 3.57
N LEU A 291 6.37 -13.15 3.15
CA LEU A 291 5.18 -12.32 3.25
C LEU A 291 4.41 -12.35 1.94
N ASP A 292 3.08 -12.24 2.02
CA ASP A 292 2.22 -12.13 0.85
C ASP A 292 2.34 -10.75 0.21
N PHE A 293 2.65 -10.72 -1.09
CA PHE A 293 2.82 -9.49 -1.87
C PHE A 293 1.61 -8.57 -1.78
N PHE A 294 0.38 -9.08 -1.75
CA PHE A 294 -0.80 -8.24 -1.71
C PHE A 294 -1.10 -7.75 -0.30
N LEU A 295 -0.99 -8.61 0.71
CA LEU A 295 -1.25 -8.21 2.11
C LEU A 295 -0.32 -7.10 2.61
N ILE A 296 0.95 -7.08 2.17
CA ILE A 296 1.86 -5.99 2.54
C ILE A 296 1.38 -4.61 2.05
N HIS A 297 0.55 -4.53 1.01
CA HIS A 297 -0.01 -3.25 0.56
C HIS A 297 -1.03 -2.69 1.56
N ALA A 298 -1.81 -3.57 2.21
CA ALA A 298 -2.74 -3.14 3.24
C ALA A 298 -1.99 -2.50 4.43
N LEU A 299 -0.91 -3.14 4.89
CA LEU A 299 -0.02 -2.62 5.95
C LEU A 299 0.72 -1.33 5.53
N ASN A 300 1.26 -1.29 4.31
CA ASN A 300 1.94 -0.10 3.80
C ASN A 300 0.97 1.09 3.70
N ALA A 301 -0.30 0.85 3.39
CA ALA A 301 -1.31 1.91 3.31
C ALA A 301 -1.80 2.36 4.69
N SER A 302 -1.89 1.47 5.68
CA SER A 302 -2.29 1.85 7.05
C SER A 302 -1.28 2.78 7.72
N PHE A 303 0.00 2.71 7.33
CA PHE A 303 1.05 3.64 7.77
C PHE A 303 0.67 5.11 7.60
N PHE A 304 -0.06 5.46 6.54
CA PHE A 304 -0.40 6.86 6.25
C PHE A 304 -1.57 7.38 7.09
N SER A 305 -2.20 6.55 7.93
CA SER A 305 -3.37 6.99 8.68
C SER A 305 -3.16 8.18 9.61
N PRO A 306 -2.02 8.32 10.33
CA PRO A 306 -1.75 9.54 11.07
C PRO A 306 -1.62 10.75 10.15
N VAL A 307 -1.10 10.62 8.93
CA VAL A 307 -0.96 11.75 7.99
C VAL A 307 -2.32 12.39 7.75
N PHE A 308 -3.33 11.58 7.41
CA PHE A 308 -4.70 12.07 7.19
C PHE A 308 -5.35 12.61 8.46
N ASP A 309 -5.11 11.96 9.60
CA ASP A 309 -5.66 12.39 10.89
C ASP A 309 -5.14 13.78 11.31
N HIS A 310 -3.88 14.09 11.02
CA HIS A 310 -3.28 15.39 11.35
C HIS A 310 -3.64 16.52 10.37
N LEU A 311 -4.39 16.25 9.29
CA LEU A 311 -4.84 17.31 8.37
C LEU A 311 -5.92 18.17 9.06
N PRO A 312 -5.66 19.46 9.34
CA PRO A 312 -6.61 20.30 10.08
C PRO A 312 -7.81 20.73 9.23
N TRP A 313 -7.70 20.63 7.91
CA TRP A 313 -8.70 21.04 6.93
C TRP A 313 -9.59 19.87 6.44
N LEU A 314 -9.30 18.64 6.86
CA LEU A 314 -10.12 17.48 6.54
C LEU A 314 -11.11 17.24 7.69
N ARG A 315 -12.39 17.15 7.38
CA ARG A 315 -13.44 17.00 8.39
C ARG A 315 -13.34 15.64 9.10
N PRO A 316 -13.66 15.55 10.41
CA PRO A 316 -13.64 14.28 11.14
C PRO A 316 -14.46 13.16 10.47
N GLU A 317 -15.62 13.49 9.90
CA GLU A 317 -16.51 12.51 9.28
C GLU A 317 -15.93 11.93 7.98
N ASP A 318 -15.11 12.72 7.27
CA ASP A 318 -14.42 12.28 6.05
C ASP A 318 -13.19 11.43 6.38
N LYS A 319 -12.47 11.75 7.47
CA LYS A 319 -11.41 10.88 8.02
C LYS A 319 -11.98 9.52 8.40
N ILE A 320 -13.08 9.51 9.15
CA ILE A 320 -13.76 8.28 9.57
C ILE A 320 -14.16 7.44 8.35
N ARG A 321 -14.83 8.04 7.36
CA ARG A 321 -15.26 7.31 6.16
C ARG A 321 -14.10 6.70 5.39
N LEU A 322 -13.00 7.44 5.22
CA LEU A 322 -11.80 6.93 4.54
C LEU A 322 -11.29 5.67 5.24
N TRP A 323 -11.18 5.69 6.58
CA TRP A 323 -10.66 4.57 7.35
C TRP A 323 -11.65 3.42 7.49
N GLU A 324 -12.96 3.67 7.48
CA GLU A 324 -13.96 2.61 7.33
C GLU A 324 -13.84 1.91 5.97
N TRP A 325 -13.75 2.66 4.87
CA TRP A 325 -13.60 2.09 3.52
C TRP A 325 -12.27 1.33 3.39
N LYS A 326 -11.20 1.82 4.02
CA LYS A 326 -9.92 1.11 4.09
C LYS A 326 -10.02 -0.22 4.84
N GLY A 327 -10.61 -0.24 6.04
CA GLY A 327 -10.82 -1.49 6.77
C GLY A 327 -11.67 -2.50 5.98
N ARG A 328 -12.70 -2.03 5.28
CA ARG A 328 -13.53 -2.86 4.39
C ARG A 328 -12.75 -3.42 3.20
N HIS A 329 -11.92 -2.59 2.56
CA HIS A 329 -11.02 -3.04 1.49
C HIS A 329 -10.05 -4.11 2.00
N ASP A 330 -9.46 -3.93 3.18
CA ASP A 330 -8.47 -4.86 3.71
C ASP A 330 -9.07 -6.23 4.04
N ALA A 331 -10.31 -6.27 4.54
CA ALA A 331 -11.05 -7.51 4.73
C ALA A 331 -11.32 -8.24 3.39
N LEU A 332 -11.68 -7.50 2.35
CA LEU A 332 -11.81 -8.04 1.00
C LEU A 332 -10.48 -8.54 0.43
N LEU A 333 -9.38 -7.81 0.66
CA LEU A 333 -8.06 -8.20 0.17
C LEU A 333 -7.60 -9.51 0.82
N TYR A 334 -7.83 -9.66 2.13
CA TYR A 334 -7.57 -10.90 2.85
C TYR A 334 -8.38 -12.08 2.27
N ALA A 335 -9.66 -11.87 1.97
CA ALA A 335 -10.46 -12.85 1.25
C ALA A 335 -9.90 -13.18 -0.15
N GLY A 336 -9.47 -12.16 -0.89
CA GLY A 336 -8.92 -12.25 -2.24
C GLY A 336 -7.62 -13.06 -2.33
N VAL A 337 -6.83 -13.10 -1.25
CA VAL A 337 -5.66 -13.98 -1.13
C VAL A 337 -5.96 -15.33 -0.46
N TYR A 338 -7.23 -15.73 -0.50
CA TYR A 338 -7.78 -16.99 -0.02
C TYR A 338 -7.79 -17.16 1.50
N ALA A 339 -7.83 -16.04 2.22
CA ALA A 339 -7.95 -15.98 3.67
C ALA A 339 -7.02 -16.97 4.40
N PRO A 340 -5.69 -16.90 4.19
CA PRO A 340 -4.72 -17.83 4.78
C PRO A 340 -4.93 -17.97 6.29
N THR A 341 -4.92 -19.20 6.79
CA THR A 341 -5.03 -19.45 8.23
C THR A 341 -3.88 -18.76 8.97
N PRO A 342 -4.15 -17.90 9.96
CA PRO A 342 -3.09 -17.29 10.75
C PRO A 342 -2.26 -18.34 11.52
N VAL A 343 -0.93 -18.25 11.42
CA VAL A 343 0.05 -19.11 12.08
C VAL A 343 0.96 -18.28 13.00
N PRO A 344 0.57 -18.03 14.27
CA PRO A 344 1.35 -17.23 15.21
C PRO A 344 2.73 -17.82 15.54
N GLY A 345 2.88 -19.14 15.39
CA GLY A 345 4.08 -19.89 15.76
C GLY A 345 5.35 -19.49 15.01
N LEU A 346 5.26 -18.85 13.84
CA LEU A 346 6.45 -18.34 13.15
C LEU A 346 7.20 -17.32 14.02
N ILE A 347 6.44 -16.37 14.57
CA ILE A 347 6.99 -15.22 15.29
C ILE A 347 7.45 -15.63 16.69
N GLN A 348 6.68 -16.50 17.33
CA GLN A 348 6.97 -17.01 18.66
C GLN A 348 8.30 -17.79 18.63
N GLY A 349 9.38 -17.13 19.06
CA GLY A 349 10.72 -17.70 19.07
C GLY A 349 11.61 -17.38 17.88
N TYR A 350 11.16 -16.57 16.90
CA TYR A 350 12.04 -16.11 15.84
C TYR A 350 13.12 -15.18 16.41
N GLN A 351 14.38 -15.55 16.18
CA GLN A 351 15.55 -14.77 16.54
C GLN A 351 16.14 -14.18 15.24
N PRO A 352 16.00 -12.86 15.01
CA PRO A 352 16.70 -12.21 13.91
C PRO A 352 18.22 -12.41 14.04
N LEU A 353 18.92 -12.41 12.91
CA LEU A 353 20.38 -12.40 12.88
C LEU A 353 20.93 -11.21 13.68
N ALA A 354 22.14 -11.34 14.24
CA ALA A 354 22.74 -10.30 15.08
C ALA A 354 22.77 -8.91 14.40
N ARG A 355 22.97 -8.86 13.08
CA ARG A 355 22.93 -7.64 12.27
C ARG A 355 21.55 -6.98 12.16
N HIS A 356 20.47 -7.68 12.49
CA HIS A 356 19.09 -7.22 12.48
C HIS A 356 18.47 -7.18 13.88
N ALA A 357 19.27 -7.34 14.93
CA ALA A 357 18.83 -7.23 16.32
C ALA A 357 18.52 -5.78 16.75
N THR A 358 18.68 -4.80 15.85
CA THR A 358 18.42 -3.38 16.09
C THR A 358 17.76 -2.75 14.87
N TRP A 359 16.97 -1.69 15.08
CA TRP A 359 16.35 -0.92 14.01
C TRP A 359 17.38 -0.38 13.01
N SER A 360 18.53 0.12 13.48
CA SER A 360 19.58 0.64 12.60
C SER A 360 20.13 -0.44 11.65
N GLY A 361 20.29 -1.66 12.15
CA GLY A 361 20.68 -2.83 11.37
C GLY A 361 19.64 -3.22 10.32
N VAL A 362 18.37 -3.26 10.70
CA VAL A 362 17.24 -3.54 9.78
C VAL A 362 17.15 -2.45 8.70
N PHE A 363 17.22 -1.16 9.08
CA PHE A 363 17.21 -0.06 8.12
C PHE A 363 18.37 -0.15 7.15
N ALA A 364 19.58 -0.43 7.63
CA ALA A 364 20.75 -0.59 6.77
C ALA A 364 20.57 -1.71 5.73
N SER A 365 19.93 -2.83 6.08
CA SER A 365 19.60 -3.91 5.14
C SER A 365 18.50 -3.50 4.16
N ALA A 366 17.41 -2.88 4.64
CA ALA A 366 16.30 -2.43 3.81
C ALA A 366 16.74 -1.42 2.75
N ARG A 367 17.63 -0.48 3.09
CA ARG A 367 18.14 0.53 2.16
C ARG A 367 19.03 -0.01 1.03
N LYS A 368 19.61 -1.18 1.23
CA LYS A 368 20.51 -1.82 0.27
C LYS A 368 19.82 -2.91 -0.55
N TRP A 369 18.62 -3.34 -0.14
CA TRP A 369 17.89 -4.35 -0.87
C TRP A 369 17.41 -3.79 -2.21
N GLY A 370 17.73 -4.48 -3.30
CA GLY A 370 17.52 -3.98 -4.65
C GLY A 370 16.11 -4.17 -5.20
N ASP A 371 15.05 -4.08 -4.39
CA ASP A 371 13.67 -4.20 -4.90
C ASP A 371 13.12 -2.86 -5.43
N ASP A 372 11.82 -2.86 -5.76
CA ASP A 372 11.04 -1.68 -6.15
C ASP A 372 10.52 -0.88 -4.94
N GLY A 373 11.05 -1.15 -3.74
CA GLY A 373 10.78 -0.40 -2.51
C GLY A 373 9.71 -1.01 -1.59
N HIS A 374 9.19 -2.20 -1.88
CA HIS A 374 8.22 -2.88 -1.01
C HIS A 374 8.83 -3.25 0.35
N CYS A 375 10.05 -3.78 0.38
CA CYS A 375 10.76 -4.12 1.61
C CYS A 375 10.93 -2.90 2.52
N ALA A 376 11.44 -1.80 1.97
CA ALA A 376 11.65 -0.57 2.73
C ALA A 376 10.33 -0.01 3.27
N LYS A 377 9.24 -0.05 2.48
CA LYS A 377 7.91 0.40 2.91
C LYS A 377 7.41 -0.39 4.11
N VAL A 378 7.52 -1.72 4.07
CA VAL A 378 7.09 -2.60 5.18
C VAL A 378 7.90 -2.31 6.43
N VAL A 379 9.23 -2.19 6.30
CA VAL A 379 10.12 -1.85 7.43
C VAL A 379 9.75 -0.49 8.05
N ARG A 380 9.47 0.53 7.22
CA ARG A 380 9.02 1.84 7.69
C ARG A 380 7.67 1.78 8.40
N ALA A 381 6.72 1.02 7.85
CA ALA A 381 5.40 0.81 8.45
C ALA A 381 5.49 0.13 9.82
N LEU A 382 6.38 -0.85 9.99
CA LEU A 382 6.59 -1.54 11.27
C LEU A 382 7.24 -0.62 12.33
N ALA A 383 8.23 0.17 11.93
CA ALA A 383 8.88 1.12 12.86
C ALA A 383 7.91 2.21 13.33
N ALA A 384 7.03 2.67 12.43
CA ALA A 384 5.94 3.58 12.80
C ALA A 384 4.90 2.90 13.70
N GLY A 385 4.60 1.62 13.45
CA GLY A 385 3.65 0.81 14.22
C GLY A 385 4.04 0.67 15.69
N GLU A 386 5.32 0.47 15.99
CA GLU A 386 5.83 0.43 17.38
C GLU A 386 5.46 1.71 18.15
N LYS A 387 5.61 2.88 17.52
CA LYS A 387 5.25 4.17 18.13
C LYS A 387 3.72 4.38 18.17
N MET A 388 3.03 4.06 17.08
CA MET A 388 1.59 4.27 16.89
C MET A 388 0.75 3.42 17.86
N CYS A 389 1.16 2.17 18.07
CA CYS A 389 0.41 1.20 18.86
C CYS A 389 0.89 1.11 20.32
N GLY A 390 2.06 1.66 20.66
CA GLY A 390 2.67 1.51 22.00
C GLY A 390 1.77 1.97 23.16
N GLY A 391 0.95 3.01 22.96
CA GLY A 391 0.00 3.49 23.97
C GLY A 391 -1.20 2.56 24.22
N PHE A 392 -1.39 1.54 23.37
CA PHE A 392 -2.50 0.59 23.40
C PHE A 392 -2.04 -0.84 23.71
N GLU A 393 -0.77 -1.03 24.07
CA GLU A 393 -0.23 -2.34 24.46
C GLU A 393 -0.95 -2.87 25.71
N GLY A 394 -1.82 -3.86 25.52
CA GLY A 394 -2.65 -4.44 26.59
C GLY A 394 -4.13 -4.54 26.19
N GLU A 395 -4.56 -3.75 25.21
CA GLU A 395 -5.87 -3.90 24.59
C GLU A 395 -5.95 -5.23 23.83
N GLU A 396 -7.09 -5.94 23.95
CA GLU A 396 -7.28 -7.26 23.31
C GLU A 396 -7.13 -7.18 21.78
N TRP A 397 -7.53 -6.07 21.18
CA TRP A 397 -7.43 -5.82 19.74
C TRP A 397 -6.03 -5.40 19.28
N CYS A 398 -5.13 -4.99 20.19
CA CYS A 398 -3.75 -4.64 19.86
C CYS A 398 -2.90 -5.90 19.77
N THR A 399 -2.97 -6.56 18.62
CA THR A 399 -2.41 -7.89 18.36
C THR A 399 -0.87 -7.97 18.34
N VAL A 400 -0.15 -6.87 18.10
CA VAL A 400 1.32 -6.83 18.05
C VAL A 400 1.87 -6.13 19.29
N LYS A 401 2.91 -6.71 19.89
CA LYS A 401 3.53 -6.24 21.15
C LYS A 401 4.84 -5.49 20.87
N ALA A 402 5.31 -4.62 21.77
CA ALA A 402 6.55 -3.82 21.65
C ALA A 402 7.71 -4.59 20.99
N GLY A 403 8.11 -5.73 21.59
CA GLY A 403 9.25 -6.51 21.12
C GLY A 403 9.03 -7.27 19.81
N ASP A 404 7.78 -7.39 19.35
CA ASP A 404 7.43 -8.11 18.13
C ASP A 404 7.64 -7.22 16.89
N TRP A 405 7.51 -5.90 17.00
CA TRP A 405 7.70 -4.97 15.86
C TRP A 405 9.10 -5.07 15.25
N LEU A 406 10.15 -5.02 16.07
CA LEU A 406 11.52 -5.20 15.60
C LEU A 406 11.77 -6.62 15.08
N ARG A 407 11.17 -7.64 15.72
CA ARG A 407 11.26 -9.03 15.26
C ARG A 407 10.63 -9.22 13.90
N TYR A 408 9.45 -8.62 13.68
CA TYR A 408 8.76 -8.58 12.39
C TYR A 408 9.67 -7.94 11.34
N ALA A 409 10.28 -6.80 11.66
CA ALA A 409 11.17 -6.10 10.73
C ALA A 409 12.42 -6.93 10.37
N GLY A 410 12.97 -7.69 11.34
CA GLY A 410 14.01 -8.69 11.11
C GLY A 410 13.56 -9.80 10.15
N VAL A 411 12.35 -10.35 10.34
CA VAL A 411 11.77 -11.35 9.43
C VAL A 411 11.67 -10.79 8.01
N VAL A 412 11.24 -9.54 7.83
CA VAL A 412 11.13 -8.92 6.48
C VAL A 412 12.45 -8.99 5.76
N VAL A 413 13.51 -8.38 6.32
CA VAL A 413 14.80 -8.26 5.63
C VAL A 413 15.52 -9.60 5.46
N GLU A 414 15.24 -10.60 6.31
CA GLU A 414 15.77 -11.95 6.17
C GLU A 414 14.97 -12.80 5.17
N SER A 415 13.67 -12.52 5.00
CA SER A 415 12.80 -13.27 4.09
C SER A 415 12.99 -12.90 2.61
N MET A 416 13.65 -11.78 2.29
CA MET A 416 13.82 -11.31 0.92
C MET A 416 14.67 -12.26 0.05
N GLY A 417 14.58 -12.12 -1.28
CA GLY A 417 15.40 -12.89 -2.23
C GLY A 417 14.95 -14.33 -2.44
N GLY A 418 15.81 -15.14 -3.07
CA GLY A 418 15.54 -16.53 -3.45
C GLY A 418 15.07 -16.70 -4.90
N GLU A 419 15.09 -17.93 -5.42
CA GLU A 419 14.62 -18.24 -6.77
C GLU A 419 13.10 -18.03 -6.92
N GLU A 420 12.38 -18.25 -5.82
CA GLU A 420 10.94 -17.98 -5.68
C GLU A 420 10.62 -16.49 -5.71
N GLY A 421 11.62 -15.62 -5.59
CA GLY A 421 11.48 -14.16 -5.57
C GLY A 421 11.20 -13.63 -4.16
N ASP A 422 10.96 -12.31 -4.07
CA ASP A 422 10.91 -11.61 -2.79
C ASP A 422 9.69 -11.99 -1.92
N TRP A 423 8.55 -12.28 -2.54
CA TRP A 423 7.25 -12.45 -1.89
C TRP A 423 6.54 -13.72 -2.36
N VAL A 424 5.70 -14.32 -1.52
CA VAL A 424 4.66 -15.23 -2.01
C VAL A 424 3.50 -14.40 -2.56
N ARG A 425 2.70 -14.99 -3.46
CA ARG A 425 1.47 -14.37 -3.98
C ARG A 425 0.36 -15.37 -3.76
N PHE A 426 -0.70 -14.96 -3.06
CA PHE A 426 -1.78 -15.83 -2.60
C PHE A 426 -1.30 -16.81 -1.52
N ALA A 427 -0.89 -16.30 -0.36
CA ALA A 427 -0.41 -17.12 0.76
C ALA A 427 -1.42 -18.18 1.24
N GLY A 428 -2.72 -18.02 0.96
CA GLY A 428 -3.74 -19.04 1.22
C GLY A 428 -3.84 -20.14 0.17
N ASP A 429 -2.94 -20.17 -0.82
CA ASP A 429 -2.78 -21.24 -1.80
C ASP A 429 -1.53 -22.07 -1.48
N ASP A 430 -1.66 -23.38 -1.33
CA ASP A 430 -0.52 -24.27 -1.10
C ASP A 430 0.47 -24.22 -2.30
N GLY A 431 -0.04 -24.01 -3.51
CA GLY A 431 0.77 -23.85 -4.73
C GLY A 431 1.74 -22.67 -4.66
N ALA A 432 1.40 -21.60 -3.93
CA ALA A 432 2.28 -20.45 -3.74
C ALA A 432 3.55 -20.77 -2.95
N TRP A 433 3.55 -21.89 -2.22
CA TRP A 433 4.64 -22.32 -1.34
C TRP A 433 5.52 -23.43 -1.92
N GLU A 434 5.14 -24.05 -3.05
CA GLU A 434 5.86 -25.18 -3.63
C GLU A 434 7.34 -24.87 -3.90
N GLY A 435 7.62 -23.72 -4.51
CA GLY A 435 8.98 -23.25 -4.80
C GLY A 435 9.70 -22.55 -3.64
N VAL A 436 9.05 -22.35 -2.49
CA VAL A 436 9.67 -21.71 -1.32
C VAL A 436 10.62 -22.70 -0.64
N LEU A 437 11.83 -22.23 -0.32
CA LEU A 437 12.87 -23.04 0.31
C LEU A 437 12.42 -23.62 1.65
N GLY A 438 12.91 -24.82 1.99
CA GLY A 438 12.73 -25.39 3.33
C GLY A 438 13.43 -24.53 4.39
N ARG A 439 12.87 -24.46 5.60
CA ARG A 439 13.43 -23.67 6.71
C ARG A 439 14.83 -24.16 7.10
N GLU A 440 15.01 -25.47 7.26
CA GLU A 440 16.31 -26.05 7.62
C GLU A 440 17.38 -25.77 6.56
N GLU A 441 17.01 -25.86 5.28
CA GLU A 441 17.90 -25.57 4.15
C GLU A 441 18.28 -24.08 4.12
N TRP A 442 17.28 -23.20 4.30
CA TRP A 442 17.48 -21.77 4.38
C TRP A 442 18.35 -21.35 5.58
N GLU A 443 18.17 -21.98 6.74
CA GLU A 443 19.03 -21.76 7.90
C GLU A 443 20.44 -22.32 7.69
N GLY A 444 20.55 -23.47 7.02
CA GLY A 444 21.82 -24.10 6.64
C GLY A 444 22.68 -23.25 5.71
N CYS A 445 22.07 -22.38 4.88
CA CYS A 445 22.77 -21.39 4.07
C CYS A 445 22.96 -20.03 4.77
N GLY A 446 22.76 -19.97 6.09
CA GLY A 446 22.94 -18.74 6.88
C GLY A 446 21.85 -17.69 6.64
N ARG A 447 20.68 -18.12 6.14
CA ARG A 447 19.55 -17.26 5.74
C ARG A 447 19.85 -16.30 4.60
N GLU A 448 20.95 -16.51 3.87
CA GLU A 448 21.38 -15.66 2.77
C GLU A 448 21.04 -16.31 1.43
N VAL A 449 19.99 -15.79 0.79
CA VAL A 449 19.60 -16.21 -0.56
C VAL A 449 19.82 -15.06 -1.54
N ARG A 450 20.52 -15.33 -2.64
CA ARG A 450 20.71 -14.32 -3.69
C ARG A 450 19.39 -14.05 -4.39
N ARG A 451 19.19 -12.82 -4.86
CA ARG A 451 18.09 -12.48 -5.76
C ARG A 451 18.47 -12.92 -7.17
N ILE A 452 17.67 -13.77 -7.80
CA ILE A 452 17.75 -13.96 -9.25
C ILE A 452 17.09 -12.73 -9.89
N GLY A 453 17.80 -12.04 -10.78
CA GLY A 453 17.35 -10.77 -11.36
C GLY A 453 15.93 -10.87 -11.93
N ASN A 454 15.11 -9.83 -11.68
CA ASN A 454 13.69 -9.78 -12.02
C ASN A 454 13.39 -10.15 -13.48
N ALA A 455 14.27 -9.81 -14.43
CA ALA A 455 14.06 -10.12 -15.84
C ALA A 455 14.09 -11.63 -16.13
N GLU A 456 14.98 -12.39 -15.50
CA GLU A 456 15.15 -13.82 -15.77
C GLU A 456 14.09 -14.66 -15.05
N ALA A 457 13.74 -14.26 -13.82
CA ALA A 457 12.65 -14.84 -13.05
C ALA A 457 11.26 -14.51 -13.65
N ALA A 458 11.03 -13.26 -14.11
CA ALA A 458 9.78 -12.88 -14.78
C ALA A 458 9.64 -13.55 -16.15
N ARG A 459 10.74 -13.69 -16.91
CA ARG A 459 10.72 -14.39 -18.21
C ARG A 459 10.35 -15.87 -18.03
N LYS A 460 10.98 -16.58 -17.10
CA LYS A 460 10.62 -17.98 -16.79
C LYS A 460 9.18 -18.14 -16.30
N ARG A 461 8.68 -17.20 -15.47
CA ARG A 461 7.29 -17.22 -14.96
C ARG A 461 6.25 -16.91 -16.03
N LEU A 462 6.53 -15.96 -16.93
CA LEU A 462 5.66 -15.65 -18.08
C LEU A 462 5.65 -16.76 -19.14
N GLU A 463 6.78 -17.45 -19.31
CA GLU A 463 6.88 -18.64 -20.18
C GLU A 463 6.08 -19.82 -19.62
N GLY A 464 6.10 -20.05 -18.29
CA GLY A 464 5.30 -21.10 -17.64
C GLY A 464 3.79 -20.88 -17.69
N MET A 465 3.32 -19.63 -17.58
CA MET A 465 1.89 -19.30 -17.71
C MET A 465 1.35 -19.41 -19.14
N ARG A 466 2.21 -19.53 -20.15
CA ARG A 466 1.82 -19.77 -21.56
C ARG A 466 1.64 -21.26 -21.87
N THR A 467 2.22 -22.15 -21.08
CA THR A 467 2.17 -23.60 -21.29
C THR A 467 0.97 -24.30 -20.64
N GLU A 468 0.20 -23.60 -19.80
CA GLU A 468 -1.03 -24.12 -19.15
C GLU A 468 -2.33 -23.48 -19.70
N ARG A 469 -2.32 -22.99 -20.95
CA ARG A 469 -3.53 -22.56 -21.66
C ARG A 469 -3.94 -23.53 -22.75
#